data_AF-A0A0F3QEK2-F1
#
_entry.id   AF-A0A0F3QEK2-F1
#
_cell.length_a   1.000
_cell.length_b   1.000
_cell.length_c   1.000
_cell.angle_alpha   90.00
_cell.angle_beta   90.00
_cell.angle_gamma   90.00
#
_symmetry.space_group_name_H-M   'P 1'
#
loop_
_entity.id
_entity.type
_entity.pdbx_description
1 polymer ?
#
loop_
_entity_poly.entity_id
_entity_poly.type
_entity_poly.pdbx_seq_one_letter_code
_entity_poly.pdbx_strand_id
1 'polypeptide(L)'
;MILGLVFSVIGCSLLAIDALILQDKEVGQNIAVIMIFAPMMLHMVGHNLLIPMTLRYALEDYAKVTGTAGSVFGAIYYVLIAAVTFLVSKLHSDTIGNFALLFLVLSVSSAAAFYYILILYKKKLT
;
A
#
# COMPACT_ATOMS: atom_id res chain seq x y z
N MET A 1 -3.94 0.88 12.67
CA MET A 1 -3.80 1.80 11.52
C MET A 1 -2.36 2.30 11.37
N ILE A 2 -1.83 3.08 12.34
CA ILE A 2 -0.44 3.60 12.28
C ILE A 2 0.61 2.48 12.14
N LEU A 3 0.49 1.41 12.92
CA LEU A 3 1.43 0.28 12.84
C LEU A 3 1.48 -0.34 11.43
N GLY A 4 0.33 -0.59 10.81
CA GLY A 4 0.27 -1.12 9.44
C GLY A 4 0.85 -0.16 8.40
N LEU A 5 0.65 1.15 8.57
CA LEU A 5 1.24 2.17 7.71
C LEU A 5 2.77 2.18 7.83
N VAL A 6 3.31 2.09 9.04
CA VAL A 6 4.77 2.04 9.28
C VAL A 6 5.38 0.81 8.61
N PHE A 7 4.80 -0.38 8.79
CA PHE A 7 5.26 -1.59 8.11
C PHE A 7 5.20 -1.46 6.58
N SER A 8 4.12 -0.88 6.04
CA SER A 8 3.97 -0.68 4.60
C SER A 8 5.01 0.29 4.01
N VAL A 9 5.28 1.40 4.70
CA VAL A 9 6.28 2.39 4.29
C VAL A 9 7.70 1.83 4.35
N ILE A 10 8.04 1.09 5.41
CA ILE A 10 9.35 0.43 5.54
C ILE A 10 9.54 -0.61 4.42
N GLY A 11 8.50 -1.39 4.11
CA GLY A 11 8.58 -2.41 3.05
C GLY A 11 8.79 -1.78 1.67
N CYS A 12 8.07 -0.69 1.36
CA CYS A 12 8.23 0.02 0.09
C CYS A 12 9.59 0.74 -0.02
N SER A 13 10.10 1.33 1.06
CA SER A 13 11.40 2.01 1.03
C SER A 13 12.55 1.02 0.86
N LEU A 14 12.51 -0.13 1.55
CA LEU A 14 13.46 -1.21 1.35
C LEU A 14 13.43 -1.74 -0.09
N LEU A 15 12.24 -2.03 -0.63
CA LEU A 15 12.10 -2.49 -2.02
C LEU A 15 12.67 -1.48 -3.03
N ALA A 16 12.51 -0.17 -2.79
CA ALA A 16 13.06 0.86 -3.64
C ALA A 16 14.60 0.91 -3.58
N ILE A 17 15.19 0.76 -2.39
CA ILE A 17 16.65 0.70 -2.22
C ILE A 17 17.20 -0.56 -2.91
N ASP A 18 16.57 -1.70 -2.69
CA ASP A 18 16.96 -2.98 -3.28
C ASP A 18 16.87 -2.93 -4.81
N ALA A 19 15.84 -2.27 -5.36
CA ALA A 19 15.70 -2.09 -6.81
C ALA A 19 16.84 -1.26 -7.43
N LEU A 20 17.36 -0.24 -6.74
CA LEU A 20 18.53 0.52 -7.20
C LEU A 20 19.80 -0.34 -7.18
N ILE A 21 20.00 -1.13 -6.12
CA ILE A 21 21.17 -2.01 -6.00
C ILE A 21 21.16 -3.10 -7.08
N LEU A 22 19.99 -3.69 -7.36
CA LEU A 22 19.83 -4.72 -8.39
C LEU A 22 20.00 -4.19 -9.83
N GLN A 23 19.81 -2.88 -10.06
CA GLN A 23 20.04 -2.28 -11.38
C GLN A 23 21.54 -2.07 -11.67
N ASP A 24 22.33 -1.70 -10.66
CA ASP A 24 23.75 -1.34 -10.84
C ASP A 24 24.73 -2.52 -10.66
N LYS A 25 24.32 -3.61 -10.01
CA LYS A 25 25.20 -4.74 -9.69
C LYS A 25 24.63 -6.07 -10.15
N GLU A 26 25.48 -6.90 -10.74
CA GLU A 26 25.20 -8.32 -10.94
C GLU A 26 25.22 -9.04 -9.58
N VAL A 27 24.02 -9.22 -9.01
CA VAL A 27 23.81 -9.94 -7.76
C VAL A 27 23.42 -11.39 -8.07
N GLY A 28 23.95 -12.35 -7.30
CA GLY A 28 23.59 -13.75 -7.45
C GLY A 28 22.08 -13.98 -7.29
N GLN A 29 21.49 -14.85 -8.12
CA GLN A 29 20.04 -15.08 -8.20
C GLN A 29 19.37 -15.33 -6.84
N ASN A 30 20.01 -16.12 -5.96
CA ASN A 30 19.46 -16.43 -4.63
C ASN A 30 19.33 -15.18 -3.75
N ILE A 31 20.28 -14.25 -3.84
CA ILE A 31 20.29 -13.03 -3.05
C ILE A 31 19.25 -12.05 -3.62
N ALA A 32 19.15 -11.96 -4.95
CA ALA A 32 18.14 -11.13 -5.63
C ALA A 32 16.71 -11.52 -5.23
N VAL A 33 16.41 -12.82 -5.15
CA VAL A 33 15.10 -13.31 -4.68
C VAL A 33 14.80 -12.84 -3.26
N ILE A 34 15.77 -12.95 -2.34
CA ILE A 34 15.58 -12.52 -0.95
C ILE A 34 15.36 -11.00 -0.87
N MET A 35 16.13 -10.22 -1.63
CA MET A 35 16.01 -8.76 -1.68
C MET A 35 14.67 -8.29 -2.25
N ILE A 36 13.98 -9.07 -3.07
CA ILE A 36 12.66 -8.72 -3.59
C ILE A 36 11.55 -9.20 -2.64
N PHE A 37 11.60 -10.47 -2.22
CA PHE A 37 10.50 -11.08 -1.48
C PHE A 37 10.44 -10.63 -0.02
N ALA A 38 11.58 -10.39 0.63
CA ALA A 38 11.60 -9.95 2.03
C ALA A 38 10.86 -8.60 2.24
N PRO A 39 11.17 -7.52 1.50
CA PRO A 39 10.43 -6.27 1.64
C PRO A 39 8.97 -6.39 1.17
N MET A 40 8.68 -7.22 0.16
CA MET A 40 7.31 -7.45 -0.30
C MET A 40 6.44 -8.15 0.75
N MET A 41 7.01 -9.12 1.48
CA MET A 41 6.33 -9.75 2.62
C MET A 41 6.05 -8.74 3.74
N LEU A 42 7.02 -7.88 4.05
CA LEU A 42 6.86 -6.84 5.07
C LEU A 42 5.76 -5.83 4.68
N HIS A 43 5.71 -5.43 3.40
CA HIS A 43 4.64 -4.60 2.87
C HIS A 43 3.26 -5.27 2.99
N MET A 44 3.15 -6.56 2.65
CA MET A 44 1.91 -7.33 2.75
C MET A 44 1.41 -7.45 4.20
N VAL A 45 2.30 -7.61 5.17
CA VAL A 45 1.94 -7.56 6.60
C VAL A 45 1.34 -6.20 6.96
N GLY A 46 1.96 -5.11 6.52
CA GLY A 46 1.43 -3.76 6.73
C GLY A 46 0.04 -3.57 6.12
N HIS A 47 -0.16 -4.03 4.88
CA HIS A 47 -1.42 -3.92 4.16
C HIS A 47 -2.55 -4.74 4.83
N ASN A 48 -2.27 -5.98 5.21
CA ASN A 48 -3.24 -6.86 5.87
C ASN A 48 -3.68 -6.33 7.25
N LEU A 49 -2.86 -5.55 7.93
CA LEU A 49 -3.23 -4.88 9.18
C LEU A 49 -4.00 -3.57 8.93
N LEU A 50 -3.76 -2.91 7.81
CA LEU A 50 -4.34 -1.60 7.50
C LEU A 50 -5.78 -1.72 7.00
N ILE A 51 -6.03 -2.58 6.00
CA ILE A 51 -7.34 -2.72 5.33
C ILE A 51 -8.50 -2.98 6.32
N PRO A 52 -8.48 -4.04 7.16
CA PRO A 52 -9.62 -4.35 8.03
C PRO A 52 -9.85 -3.25 9.07
N MET A 53 -8.78 -2.59 9.53
CA MET A 53 -8.88 -1.48 10.47
C MET A 53 -9.53 -0.26 9.81
N THR A 54 -9.12 0.11 8.60
CA THR A 54 -9.73 1.24 7.87
C THR A 54 -11.19 0.97 7.52
N LEU A 55 -11.51 -0.26 7.11
CA LEU A 55 -12.87 -0.62 6.77
C LEU A 55 -13.79 -0.60 8.00
N ARG A 56 -13.31 -1.09 9.15
CA ARG A 56 -14.05 -1.01 10.42
C ARG A 56 -14.40 0.43 10.78
N TYR A 57 -13.43 1.35 10.69
CA TYR A 57 -13.67 2.77 10.96
C TYR A 57 -14.66 3.39 9.96
N ALA A 58 -14.54 3.05 8.67
CA ALA A 58 -15.46 3.57 7.65
C ALA A 58 -16.90 3.08 7.84
N LEU A 59 -17.10 1.91 8.44
CA LEU A 59 -18.42 1.31 8.69
C LEU A 59 -19.03 1.71 10.04
N GLU A 60 -18.30 2.38 10.92
CA GLU A 60 -18.76 2.73 12.27
C GLU A 60 -20.06 3.56 12.24
N ASP A 61 -20.13 4.54 11.34
CA ASP A 61 -21.33 5.38 11.12
C ASP A 61 -22.49 4.65 10.41
N TYR A 62 -22.24 3.47 9.84
CA TYR A 62 -23.20 2.69 9.05
C TYR A 62 -23.67 1.42 9.76
N ALA A 63 -23.54 1.35 11.10
CA ALA A 63 -23.83 0.15 11.89
C ALA A 63 -25.23 -0.47 11.64
N LYS A 64 -26.23 0.34 11.29
CA LYS A 64 -27.61 -0.11 10.99
C LYS A 64 -27.75 -0.78 9.62
N VAL A 65 -26.83 -0.52 8.70
CA VAL A 65 -26.83 -1.00 7.31
C VAL A 65 -25.46 -1.54 6.89
N THR A 66 -24.72 -2.14 7.84
CA THR A 66 -23.33 -2.57 7.68
C THR A 66 -23.11 -3.49 6.48
N GLY A 67 -24.07 -4.39 6.19
CA GLY A 67 -23.98 -5.30 5.04
C GLY A 67 -23.99 -4.58 3.69
N THR A 68 -24.91 -3.63 3.50
CA THR A 68 -25.01 -2.84 2.26
C THR A 68 -23.88 -1.83 2.15
N ALA A 69 -23.51 -1.17 3.24
CA ALA A 69 -22.38 -0.25 3.24
C ALA A 69 -21.07 -0.99 2.93
N GLY A 70 -20.86 -2.17 3.53
CA GLY A 70 -19.69 -3.01 3.29
C GLY A 70 -19.56 -3.47 1.83
N SER A 71 -20.66 -3.85 1.19
CA SER A 71 -20.63 -4.25 -0.22
C SER A 71 -20.30 -3.08 -1.16
N VAL A 72 -20.81 -1.88 -0.88
CA VAL A 72 -20.48 -0.67 -1.66
C VAL A 72 -19.01 -0.28 -1.47
N PHE A 73 -18.51 -0.24 -0.23
CA PHE A 73 -17.09 0.04 0.02
C PHE A 73 -16.16 -1.00 -0.63
N GLY A 74 -16.53 -2.28 -0.55
CA GLY A 74 -15.80 -3.36 -1.22
C GLY A 74 -15.80 -3.24 -2.74
N ALA A 75 -16.93 -2.90 -3.34
CA ALA A 75 -17.03 -2.69 -4.79
C ALA A 75 -16.12 -1.55 -5.26
N ILE A 76 -16.15 -0.40 -4.57
CA ILE A 76 -15.28 0.75 -4.88
C ILE A 76 -13.81 0.36 -4.71
N TYR A 77 -13.46 -0.34 -3.64
CA TYR A 77 -12.09 -0.82 -3.38
C TYR A 77 -11.56 -1.70 -4.53
N TYR A 78 -12.34 -2.67 -5.00
CA TYR A 78 -11.91 -3.54 -6.09
C TYR A 78 -11.85 -2.83 -7.46
N VAL A 79 -12.76 -1.89 -7.72
CA VAL A 79 -12.69 -1.06 -8.94
C VAL A 79 -11.39 -0.22 -8.95
N LEU A 80 -11.03 0.36 -7.81
CA LEU A 80 -9.78 1.11 -7.68
C LEU A 80 -8.56 0.21 -7.85
N ILE A 81 -8.55 -0.98 -7.24
CA ILE A 81 -7.47 -1.95 -7.44
C ILE A 81 -7.34 -2.34 -8.91
N ALA A 82 -8.45 -2.63 -9.58
CA ALA A 82 -8.44 -3.00 -10.99
C ALA A 82 -7.86 -1.87 -11.85
N ALA A 83 -8.24 -0.62 -11.60
CA ALA A 83 -7.70 0.54 -12.31
C ALA A 83 -6.19 0.71 -12.09
N VAL A 84 -5.73 0.61 -10.84
CA VAL A 84 -4.30 0.72 -10.51
C VAL A 84 -3.51 -0.46 -11.10
N THR A 85 -4.06 -1.68 -11.05
CA THR A 85 -3.42 -2.89 -11.60
C THR A 85 -3.29 -2.79 -13.12
N PHE A 86 -4.30 -2.23 -13.79
CA PHE A 86 -4.22 -1.94 -15.22
C PHE A 86 -3.12 -0.92 -15.53
N LEU A 87 -2.97 0.12 -14.70
CA LEU A 87 -1.89 1.10 -14.84
C LEU A 87 -0.50 0.47 -14.63
N VAL A 88 -0.36 -0.43 -13.65
CA VAL A 88 0.85 -1.23 -13.44
C VAL A 88 1.18 -2.07 -14.68
N SER A 89 0.18 -2.70 -15.31
CA SER A 89 0.37 -3.50 -16.53
C SER A 89 0.90 -2.67 -17.70
N LYS A 90 0.63 -1.35 -17.75
CA LYS A 90 1.16 -0.44 -18.77
C LYS A 90 2.55 0.11 -18.44
N LEU A 91 2.90 0.20 -17.16
CA LEU A 91 4.18 0.73 -16.67
C LEU A 91 5.23 -0.37 -16.44
N HIS A 92 4.85 -1.64 -16.59
CA HIS A 92 5.76 -2.76 -16.50
C HIS A 92 6.92 -2.57 -17.50
N SER A 93 8.13 -2.80 -17.01
CA SER A 93 9.35 -2.87 -17.81
C SER A 93 10.11 -4.12 -17.40
N ASP A 94 11.20 -4.43 -18.10
CA ASP A 94 12.06 -5.59 -17.79
C ASP A 94 12.82 -5.41 -16.46
N THR A 95 12.81 -4.21 -15.89
CA THR A 95 13.45 -3.89 -14.61
C THR A 95 12.44 -3.74 -13.48
N ILE A 96 12.87 -4.10 -12.28
CA ILE A 96 12.07 -4.00 -11.04
C ILE A 96 11.90 -2.54 -10.59
N GLY A 97 12.73 -1.62 -11.10
CA GLY A 97 12.74 -0.21 -10.69
C GLY A 97 11.39 0.49 -10.84
N ASN A 98 10.72 0.32 -12.00
CA ASN A 98 9.41 0.94 -12.23
C ASN A 98 8.34 0.44 -11.24
N PHE A 99 8.37 -0.86 -10.93
CA PHE A 99 7.47 -1.47 -9.97
C PHE A 99 7.72 -0.94 -8.55
N ALA A 100 8.99 -0.89 -8.13
CA ALA A 100 9.36 -0.40 -6.81
C ALA A 100 8.98 1.09 -6.62
N LEU A 101 9.21 1.93 -7.63
CA LEU A 101 8.81 3.33 -7.62
C LEU A 101 7.30 3.52 -7.53
N LEU A 102 6.54 2.74 -8.29
CA LEU A 102 5.08 2.80 -8.27
C LEU A 102 4.54 2.44 -6.87
N PHE A 103 5.06 1.38 -6.26
CA PHE A 103 4.69 1.00 -4.89
C PHE A 103 5.07 2.08 -3.87
N LEU A 104 6.21 2.73 -4.02
CA LEU A 104 6.64 3.81 -3.15
C LEU A 104 5.73 5.04 -3.28
N VAL A 105 5.36 5.43 -4.50
CA VAL A 105 4.41 6.53 -4.74
C VAL A 105 3.04 6.23 -4.14
N LEU A 106 2.51 5.02 -4.33
CA LEU A 106 1.25 4.59 -3.72
C LEU A 106 1.34 4.61 -2.18
N SER A 107 2.44 4.12 -1.61
CA SER A 107 2.65 4.12 -0.15
C SER A 107 2.69 5.55 0.41
N VAL A 108 3.42 6.46 -0.23
CA VAL A 108 3.46 7.89 0.13
C VAL A 108 2.07 8.53 0.01
N SER A 109 1.33 8.24 -1.06
CA SER A 109 -0.04 8.76 -1.25
C SER A 109 -0.98 8.29 -0.12
N SER A 110 -0.83 7.04 0.33
CA SER A 110 -1.62 6.49 1.43
C SER A 110 -1.26 7.16 2.77
N ALA A 111 0.02 7.44 3.01
CA ALA A 111 0.48 8.15 4.19
C ALA A 111 -0.01 9.61 4.21
N ALA A 112 0.01 10.29 3.05
CA ALA A 112 -0.51 11.64 2.90
C ALA A 112 -2.04 11.69 3.15
N ALA A 113 -2.80 10.75 2.59
CA ALA A 113 -4.24 10.64 2.84
C ALA A 113 -4.55 10.42 4.33
N PHE A 114 -3.80 9.54 4.99
CA PHE A 114 -3.93 9.30 6.42
C PHE A 114 -3.63 10.56 7.25
N TYR A 115 -2.56 11.29 6.91
CA TYR A 115 -2.20 12.53 7.59
C TYR A 115 -3.27 13.62 7.41
N TYR A 116 -3.83 13.74 6.20
CA TYR A 116 -4.93 14.66 5.91
C TYR A 116 -6.19 14.35 6.75
N ILE A 117 -6.55 13.07 6.88
CA ILE A 117 -7.67 12.63 7.72
C ILE A 117 -7.42 13.00 9.19
N LEU A 118 -6.20 12.80 9.70
CA LEU A 118 -5.85 13.19 11.08
C LEU A 118 -6.01 14.69 11.31
N ILE A 119 -5.59 15.54 10.36
CA ILE A 119 -5.77 16.99 10.46
C ILE A 119 -7.26 17.35 10.52
N LEU A 120 -8.08 16.78 9.62
CA LEU A 120 -9.52 17.03 9.61
C LEU A 120 -10.20 16.59 10.91
N TYR A 121 -9.82 15.42 11.44
CA TYR A 121 -10.34 14.92 12.70
C TYR A 121 -10.00 15.85 13.87
N LYS A 122 -8.76 16.33 13.94
CA LYS A 122 -8.32 17.28 14.97
C LYS A 122 -9.11 18.60 14.89
N LYS A 123 -9.39 19.08 13.66
CA LYS A 123 -10.18 20.29 13.41
C LYS A 123 -11.64 20.16 13.82
N LYS A 124 -12.23 18.96 13.75
CA LYS A 124 -13.62 18.69 14.18
C LYS A 124 -13.76 18.67 15.71
N LEU A 125 -12.67 18.43 16.43
CA LEU A 125 -12.63 18.36 17.90
C LEU A 125 -12.36 19.71 18.58
N THR A 126 -11.98 20.74 17.82
CA THR A 126 -11.68 22.10 18.30
C THR A 126 -12.80 23.05 17.91
#